data_AF-A0A2D9Y2X2-F1
#
_entry.id   AF-A0A2D9Y2X2-F1
#
_cell.length_a   1.000
_cell.length_b   1.000
_cell.length_c   1.000
_cell.angle_alpha   90.00
_cell.angle_beta   90.00
_cell.angle_gamma   90.00
#
_symmetry.space_group_name_H-M   'P 1'
#
loop_
_entity.id
_entity.type
_entity.pdbx_description
1 polymer ?
#
loop_
_entity_poly.entity_id
_entity_poly.type
_entity_poly.pdbx_seq_one_letter_code
_entity_poly.pdbx_strand_id
1 'polypeptide(L)'
;MNFFKGLFKFISSKIFLIQLVIAIALTVIIGFIVLQWLDSTTNHDQRIAVPNLAKMSIDEAKEVLANKDLRLKVREDSANFNPDYPRYSVIDQDPKGGSTVKENRKIYVTLNPSGYQKIEVPDVIHQTRRQAEPMLVASGFKIGTVTYKPDMSDQVLELRYKGKGIKPGIMLEKTSTIDLVVGDNGGRKLNLSTEDQ
;
A
#
# COMPACT_ATOMS: atom_id res chain seq x y z
N MET A 1 13.67 -71.40 28.82
CA MET A 1 12.23 -71.34 29.20
C MET A 1 11.96 -70.74 30.61
N ASN A 2 12.95 -70.63 31.51
CA ASN A 2 12.71 -70.18 32.90
C ASN A 2 12.72 -68.66 33.09
N PHE A 3 13.39 -67.92 32.20
CA PHE A 3 13.41 -66.46 32.21
C PHE A 3 12.02 -65.85 32.02
N PHE A 4 11.27 -66.30 31.01
CA PHE A 4 9.90 -65.86 30.77
C PHE A 4 8.95 -66.18 31.93
N LYS A 5 9.07 -67.35 32.58
CA LYS A 5 8.25 -67.70 33.75
C LYS A 5 8.50 -66.78 34.96
N GLY A 6 9.75 -66.40 35.20
CA GLY A 6 10.11 -65.43 36.25
C GLY A 6 9.61 -64.02 35.95
N LEU A 7 9.71 -63.59 34.68
CA LEU A 7 9.21 -62.31 34.19
C LEU A 7 7.68 -62.20 34.32
N PHE A 8 6.94 -63.25 33.94
CA PHE A 8 5.48 -63.30 34.10
C PHE A 8 5.04 -63.27 35.57
N LYS A 9 5.78 -63.95 36.47
CA LYS A 9 5.50 -63.92 37.92
C LYS A 9 5.75 -62.54 38.53
N PHE A 10 6.72 -61.79 38.00
CA PHE A 10 7.03 -60.42 38.42
C PHE A 10 6.00 -59.41 37.88
N ILE A 11 5.65 -59.48 36.59
CA ILE A 11 4.63 -58.63 35.96
C ILE A 11 3.24 -58.86 36.58
N SER A 12 2.96 -60.08 37.06
CA SER A 12 1.71 -60.42 37.76
C SER A 12 1.76 -60.17 39.28
N SER A 13 2.85 -59.60 39.81
CA SER A 13 2.96 -59.26 41.22
C SER A 13 2.06 -58.07 41.57
N LYS A 14 1.37 -58.14 42.71
CA LYS A 14 0.50 -57.06 43.20
C LYS A 14 1.23 -55.72 43.29
N ILE A 15 2.50 -55.73 43.71
CA ILE A 15 3.31 -54.52 43.83
C ILE A 15 3.61 -53.89 42.47
N PHE A 16 3.92 -54.71 41.45
CA PHE A 16 4.17 -54.24 40.09
C PHE A 16 2.91 -53.63 39.47
N LEU A 17 1.76 -54.30 39.62
CA LEU A 17 0.48 -53.78 39.13
C LEU A 17 0.10 -52.46 39.81
N ILE A 18 0.35 -52.31 41.12
CA ILE A 18 0.12 -51.05 41.84
C ILE A 18 1.01 -49.92 41.30
N GLN A 19 2.31 -50.16 41.11
CA GLN A 19 3.22 -49.15 40.55
C GLN A 19 2.86 -48.79 39.10
N LEU A 20 2.42 -49.76 38.30
CA LEU A 20 1.95 -49.52 36.93
C LEU A 20 0.71 -48.61 36.92
N VAL A 21 -0.26 -48.89 37.79
CA VAL A 21 -1.46 -48.03 37.93
C VAL A 21 -1.11 -46.63 38.41
N ILE A 22 -0.20 -46.50 39.39
CA ILE A 22 0.29 -45.20 39.87
C ILE A 22 1.01 -44.45 38.75
N ALA A 23 1.88 -45.12 37.98
CA ALA A 23 2.59 -44.51 36.87
C ALA A 23 1.64 -44.02 35.78
N ILE A 24 0.60 -44.81 35.45
CA ILE A 24 -0.46 -44.41 34.51
C ILE A 24 -1.23 -43.21 35.06
N ALA A 25 -1.65 -43.26 36.33
CA ALA A 25 -2.38 -42.16 36.97
C ALA A 25 -1.56 -40.86 36.99
N LEU A 26 -0.27 -40.93 37.35
CA LEU A 26 0.65 -39.79 37.32
C LEU A 26 0.82 -39.26 35.89
N THR A 27 0.96 -40.14 34.90
CA THR A 27 1.08 -39.74 33.50
C THR A 27 -0.17 -39.00 33.03
N VAL A 28 -1.37 -39.48 33.38
CA VAL A 28 -2.64 -38.83 33.07
C VAL A 28 -2.77 -37.48 33.77
N ILE A 29 -2.39 -37.40 35.06
CA ILE A 29 -2.41 -36.15 35.84
C ILE A 29 -1.44 -35.12 35.24
N ILE A 30 -0.20 -35.52 34.95
CA ILE A 30 0.80 -34.64 34.31
C ILE A 30 0.31 -34.20 32.94
N GLY A 31 -0.22 -35.12 32.13
CA GLY A 31 -0.81 -34.80 30.83
C GLY A 31 -1.93 -33.77 30.95
N PHE A 32 -2.84 -33.94 31.91
CA PHE A 32 -3.93 -32.99 32.17
C PHE A 32 -3.40 -31.60 32.59
N ILE A 33 -2.41 -31.55 33.48
CA ILE A 33 -1.78 -30.29 33.89
C ILE A 33 -1.09 -29.60 32.72
N VAL A 34 -0.35 -30.34 31.89
CA VAL A 34 0.32 -29.81 30.69
C VAL A 34 -0.70 -29.29 29.68
N LEU A 35 -1.80 -30.00 29.47
CA LEU A 35 -2.88 -29.55 28.57
C LEU A 35 -3.56 -28.27 29.10
N GLN A 36 -3.85 -28.19 30.40
CA GLN A 36 -4.40 -26.98 31.02
C GLN A 36 -3.43 -25.78 30.95
N TRP A 37 -2.14 -26.03 31.19
CA TRP A 37 -1.10 -25.01 31.08
C TRP A 37 -0.93 -24.53 29.64
N LEU A 38 -1.01 -25.45 28.67
CA LEU A 38 -0.96 -25.12 27.26
C LEU A 38 -2.19 -24.29 26.86
N ASP A 39 -3.41 -24.70 27.21
CA ASP A 39 -4.62 -23.94 26.91
C ASP A 39 -4.56 -22.50 27.48
N SER A 40 -4.10 -22.34 28.72
CA SER A 40 -3.95 -21.03 29.35
C SER A 40 -2.85 -20.16 28.71
N THR A 41 -1.81 -20.76 28.13
CA THR A 41 -0.70 -20.01 27.52
C THR A 41 -0.95 -19.70 26.05
N THR A 42 -1.84 -20.45 25.40
CA THR A 42 -2.01 -20.38 23.93
C THR A 42 -3.08 -19.38 23.49
N ASN A 43 -3.69 -18.58 24.40
CA ASN A 43 -4.62 -17.46 24.12
C ASN A 43 -5.48 -17.67 22.85
N HIS A 44 -6.21 -18.78 22.79
CA HIS A 44 -6.69 -19.30 21.50
C HIS A 44 -7.81 -18.47 20.85
N ASP A 45 -8.43 -17.51 21.56
CA ASP A 45 -9.69 -16.91 21.12
C ASP A 45 -9.84 -15.39 21.29
N GLN A 46 -8.77 -14.64 21.59
CA GLN A 46 -8.89 -13.18 21.59
C GLN A 46 -8.89 -12.62 20.17
N ARG A 47 -10.10 -12.37 19.70
CA ARG A 47 -10.46 -11.83 18.39
C ARG A 47 -10.79 -10.35 18.54
N ILE A 48 -9.90 -9.50 18.04
CA ILE A 48 -10.02 -8.04 18.09
C ILE A 48 -10.57 -7.55 16.75
N ALA A 49 -11.64 -6.75 16.81
CA ALA A 49 -12.17 -6.08 15.63
C ALA A 49 -11.22 -4.95 15.21
N VAL A 50 -10.83 -4.95 13.94
CA VAL A 50 -9.93 -3.94 13.37
C VAL A 50 -10.70 -2.64 13.21
N PRO A 51 -10.25 -1.52 13.81
CA PRO A 51 -10.88 -0.22 13.63
C PRO A 51 -10.73 0.27 12.19
N ASN A 52 -11.66 1.12 11.75
CA ASN A 52 -11.53 1.83 10.49
C ASN A 52 -10.66 3.07 10.70
N LEU A 53 -9.53 3.13 10.01
CA LEU A 53 -8.52 4.17 10.10
C LEU A 53 -8.63 5.19 8.96
N ALA A 54 -9.55 5.00 8.01
CA ALA A 54 -9.67 5.87 6.84
C ALA A 54 -9.76 7.35 7.23
N LYS A 55 -8.98 8.20 6.53
CA LYS A 55 -8.86 9.66 6.74
C LYS A 55 -8.22 10.10 8.06
N MET A 56 -7.88 9.19 8.97
CA MET A 56 -7.14 9.54 10.19
C MET A 56 -5.69 9.92 9.86
N SER A 57 -5.12 10.79 10.67
CA SER A 57 -3.67 11.03 10.68
C SER A 57 -2.91 9.81 11.19
N ILE A 58 -1.61 9.74 10.91
CA ILE A 58 -0.76 8.64 11.37
C ILE A 58 -0.73 8.55 12.90
N ASP A 59 -0.74 9.68 13.60
CA ASP A 59 -0.66 9.74 15.06
C ASP A 59 -1.98 9.27 15.69
N GLU A 60 -3.12 9.74 15.19
CA GLU A 60 -4.45 9.26 15.61
C GLU A 60 -4.61 7.77 15.33
N ALA A 61 -4.24 7.30 14.13
CA ALA A 61 -4.34 5.89 13.78
C ALA A 61 -3.46 5.02 14.67
N LYS A 62 -2.26 5.50 15.04
CA LYS A 62 -1.36 4.82 15.96
C LYS A 62 -1.96 4.71 17.36
N GLU A 63 -2.58 5.77 17.87
CA GLU A 63 -3.25 5.77 19.17
C GLU A 63 -4.44 4.82 19.20
N VAL A 64 -5.31 4.89 18.19
CA VAL A 64 -6.49 4.02 18.05
C VAL A 64 -6.10 2.54 18.00
N LEU A 65 -5.03 2.20 17.28
CA LEU A 65 -4.53 0.83 17.23
C LEU A 65 -3.86 0.39 18.53
N ALA A 66 -3.09 1.27 19.18
CA ALA A 66 -2.45 0.97 20.46
C ALA A 66 -3.48 0.65 21.56
N ASN A 67 -4.60 1.37 21.59
CA ASN A 67 -5.73 1.12 22.51
C ASN A 67 -6.43 -0.23 22.28
N LYS A 68 -6.12 -0.93 21.20
CA LYS A 68 -6.66 -2.25 20.84
C LYS A 68 -5.57 -3.33 20.81
N ASP A 69 -4.38 -3.06 21.34
CA ASP A 69 -3.22 -3.96 21.30
C ASP A 69 -2.84 -4.38 19.85
N LEU A 70 -3.09 -3.48 18.89
CA LEU A 70 -2.74 -3.65 17.48
C LEU A 70 -1.54 -2.76 17.13
N ARG A 71 -0.76 -3.19 16.13
CA ARG A 71 0.48 -2.48 15.75
C ARG A 71 0.34 -1.83 14.38
N LEU A 72 0.58 -0.52 14.29
CA LEU A 72 0.62 0.18 13.01
C LEU A 72 1.93 -0.14 12.27
N LYS A 73 1.83 -0.43 10.97
CA LYS A 73 2.99 -0.48 10.06
C LYS A 73 2.65 0.27 8.78
N VAL A 74 3.40 1.32 8.48
CA VAL A 74 3.26 2.03 7.20
C VAL A 74 3.88 1.18 6.09
N ARG A 75 3.16 1.02 4.98
CA ARG A 75 3.70 0.41 3.76
C ARG A 75 4.70 1.37 3.12
N GLU A 76 5.80 0.83 2.61
CA GLU A 76 6.84 1.62 1.94
C GLU A 76 6.43 2.02 0.51
N ASP A 77 5.38 1.38 -0.02
CA ASP A 77 4.83 1.70 -1.32
C ASP A 77 4.20 3.10 -1.32
N SER A 78 4.68 3.96 -2.22
CA SER A 78 4.10 5.27 -2.47
C SER A 78 2.74 5.12 -3.16
N ALA A 79 1.69 5.61 -2.51
CA ALA A 79 0.38 5.69 -3.13
C ALA A 79 0.25 6.86 -4.11
N ASN A 80 -0.72 6.73 -5.01
CA ASN A 80 -1.20 7.88 -5.77
C ASN A 80 -1.94 8.84 -4.83
N PHE A 81 -1.68 10.14 -5.00
CA PHE A 81 -2.40 11.18 -4.27
C PHE A 81 -3.90 11.11 -4.55
N ASN A 82 -4.69 11.15 -3.48
CA ASN A 82 -6.14 11.23 -3.54
C ASN A 82 -6.61 12.57 -2.93
N PRO A 83 -7.26 13.46 -3.69
CA PRO A 83 -7.74 14.75 -3.19
C PRO A 83 -8.89 14.63 -2.17
N ASP A 84 -9.60 13.49 -2.12
CA ASP A 84 -10.71 13.26 -1.17
C ASP A 84 -10.22 12.95 0.26
N TYR A 85 -8.91 12.80 0.42
CA TYR A 85 -8.25 12.45 1.68
C TYR A 85 -7.29 13.57 2.12
N PRO A 86 -7.19 13.86 3.42
CA PRO A 86 -6.17 14.79 3.92
C PRO A 86 -4.75 14.31 3.58
N ARG A 87 -3.79 15.25 3.53
CA ARG A 87 -2.37 14.92 3.37
C ARG A 87 -1.88 14.06 4.53
N TYR A 88 -1.07 13.04 4.24
CA TYR A 88 -0.52 12.09 5.20
C TYR A 88 -1.54 11.29 6.02
N SER A 89 -2.81 11.30 5.59
CA SER A 89 -3.85 10.49 6.21
C SER A 89 -3.87 9.06 5.65
N VAL A 90 -4.48 8.13 6.37
CA VAL A 90 -4.64 6.75 5.90
C VAL A 90 -5.68 6.70 4.77
N ILE A 91 -5.24 6.23 3.59
CA ILE A 91 -6.10 6.02 2.42
C ILE A 91 -6.52 4.57 2.25
N ASP A 92 -5.72 3.65 2.78
CA ASP A 92 -5.96 2.22 2.72
C ASP A 92 -5.36 1.55 3.94
N GLN A 93 -5.99 0.46 4.36
CA GLN A 93 -5.50 -0.39 5.42
C GLN A 93 -5.71 -1.86 5.07
N ASP A 94 -4.85 -2.70 5.64
CA ASP A 94 -4.95 -4.14 5.58
C ASP A 94 -4.49 -4.75 6.91
N PRO A 95 -5.32 -5.57 7.58
CA PRO A 95 -6.70 -5.93 7.24
C PRO A 95 -7.70 -4.77 7.21
N LYS A 96 -8.81 -4.96 6.48
CA LYS A 96 -9.89 -3.96 6.34
C LYS A 96 -10.59 -3.71 7.67
N GLY A 97 -11.11 -2.49 7.86
CA GLY A 97 -11.92 -2.14 9.03
C GLY A 97 -13.11 -3.09 9.19
N GLY A 98 -13.42 -3.46 10.42
CA GLY A 98 -14.46 -4.44 10.75
C GLY A 98 -14.04 -5.91 10.62
N SER A 99 -12.87 -6.20 10.02
CA SER A 99 -12.30 -7.54 10.07
C SER A 99 -11.86 -7.92 11.49
N THR A 100 -11.61 -9.20 11.72
CA THR A 100 -11.23 -9.73 13.04
C THR A 100 -9.84 -10.32 13.00
N VAL A 101 -8.98 -9.94 13.94
CA VAL A 101 -7.58 -10.37 14.02
C VAL A 101 -7.21 -10.79 15.44
N LYS A 102 -6.09 -11.49 15.59
CA LYS A 102 -5.50 -11.75 16.91
C LYS A 102 -4.83 -10.50 17.47
N GLU A 103 -4.61 -10.48 18.78
CA GLU A 103 -3.77 -9.49 19.46
C GLU A 103 -2.39 -9.34 18.81
N ASN A 104 -1.76 -8.18 18.99
CA ASN A 104 -0.43 -7.85 18.44
C ASN A 104 -0.32 -7.93 16.91
N ARG A 105 -1.43 -8.06 16.19
CA ARG A 105 -1.45 -8.07 14.73
C ARG A 105 -0.96 -6.72 14.19
N LYS A 106 -0.09 -6.79 13.19
CA LYS A 106 0.31 -5.63 12.40
C LYS A 106 -0.80 -5.26 11.41
N ILE A 107 -1.26 -4.02 11.50
CA ILE A 107 -2.15 -3.38 10.55
C ILE A 107 -1.29 -2.54 9.61
N TYR A 108 -1.25 -2.95 8.36
CA TYR A 108 -0.55 -2.23 7.31
C TYR A 108 -1.41 -1.07 6.84
N VAL A 109 -0.85 0.12 6.80
CA VAL A 109 -1.54 1.32 6.32
C VAL A 109 -0.79 1.92 5.15
N THR A 110 -1.54 2.38 4.17
CA THR A 110 -1.06 3.19 3.06
C THR A 110 -1.47 4.63 3.32
N LEU A 111 -0.54 5.57 3.18
CA LEU A 111 -0.78 6.99 3.46
C LEU A 111 -1.01 7.78 2.18
N ASN A 112 -1.83 8.82 2.26
CA ASN A 112 -1.97 9.81 1.22
C ASN A 112 -0.67 10.63 1.15
N PRO A 113 0.02 10.71 0.01
CA PRO A 113 1.17 11.61 -0.12
C PRO A 113 0.73 13.07 0.05
N SER A 114 1.70 13.98 0.15
CA SER A 114 1.43 15.42 0.23
C SER A 114 0.85 16.03 -1.06
N GLY A 115 0.99 15.33 -2.18
CA GLY A 115 0.56 15.78 -3.50
C GLY A 115 0.89 14.73 -4.56
N TYR A 116 0.59 15.05 -5.81
CA TYR A 116 0.88 14.17 -6.93
C TYR A 116 2.38 13.89 -7.07
N GLN A 117 2.71 12.67 -7.49
CA GLN A 117 4.09 12.30 -7.78
C GLN A 117 4.67 13.23 -8.85
N LYS A 118 5.93 13.65 -8.67
CA LYS A 118 6.63 14.41 -9.69
C LYS A 118 7.20 13.47 -10.74
N ILE A 119 6.99 13.84 -12.00
CA ILE A 119 7.46 13.15 -13.19
C ILE A 119 8.24 14.13 -14.06
N GLU A 120 9.21 13.60 -14.80
CA GLU A 120 10.04 14.39 -15.70
C GLU A 120 9.22 14.84 -16.91
N VAL A 121 9.36 16.12 -17.28
CA VAL A 121 8.76 16.64 -18.51
C VAL A 121 9.58 16.13 -19.70
N PRO A 122 9.00 15.32 -20.61
CA PRO A 122 9.72 14.76 -21.73
C PRO A 122 10.13 15.86 -22.73
N ASP A 123 11.22 15.63 -23.45
CA ASP A 123 11.70 16.57 -24.46
C ASP A 123 10.87 16.46 -25.75
N VAL A 124 9.93 17.40 -25.88
CA VAL A 124 9.09 17.56 -27.06
C VAL A 124 9.45 18.81 -27.87
N ILE A 125 10.51 19.55 -27.51
CA ILE A 125 10.91 20.74 -28.25
C ILE A 125 11.39 20.32 -29.64
N HIS A 126 11.05 21.11 -30.67
CA HIS A 126 11.27 20.79 -32.10
C HIS A 126 10.50 19.57 -32.62
N GLN A 127 9.61 18.97 -31.82
CA GLN A 127 8.68 17.96 -32.33
C GLN A 127 7.40 18.62 -32.82
N THR A 128 6.74 18.00 -33.78
CA THR A 128 5.43 18.49 -34.24
C THR A 128 4.41 18.39 -33.11
N ARG A 129 3.41 19.28 -33.09
CA ARG A 129 2.31 19.22 -32.11
C ARG A 129 1.68 17.80 -32.02
N ARG A 130 1.52 17.15 -33.18
CA ARG A 130 0.95 15.80 -33.30
C ARG A 130 1.77 14.70 -32.62
N GLN A 131 3.06 14.93 -32.42
CA GLN A 131 3.97 14.03 -31.69
C GLN A 131 4.08 14.42 -30.22
N ALA A 132 4.18 15.72 -29.95
CA ALA A 132 4.37 16.26 -28.61
C ALA A 132 3.19 16.00 -27.67
N GLU A 133 1.96 16.24 -28.14
CA GLU A 133 0.75 16.06 -27.33
C GLU A 133 0.59 14.63 -26.78
N PRO A 134 0.61 13.56 -27.61
CA PRO A 134 0.47 12.21 -27.08
C PRO A 134 1.62 11.82 -26.15
N MET A 135 2.84 12.32 -26.37
CA MET A 135 3.99 12.03 -25.51
C MET A 135 3.83 12.65 -24.11
N LEU A 136 3.37 13.90 -24.03
CA LEU A 136 3.08 14.57 -22.77
C LEU A 136 1.90 13.92 -22.02
N VAL A 137 0.84 13.57 -22.75
CA VAL A 137 -0.33 12.88 -22.16
C VAL A 137 0.03 11.48 -21.65
N ALA A 138 0.79 10.71 -22.44
CA ALA A 138 1.26 9.39 -22.04
C ALA A 138 2.17 9.44 -20.81
N SER A 139 2.98 10.50 -20.69
CA SER A 139 3.81 10.73 -19.51
C SER A 139 2.98 11.09 -18.26
N GLY A 140 1.73 11.51 -18.42
CA GLY A 140 0.79 11.82 -17.34
C GLY A 140 0.52 13.31 -17.14
N PHE A 141 0.87 14.15 -18.10
CA PHE A 141 0.52 15.58 -18.12
C PHE A 141 -0.80 15.84 -18.84
N LYS A 142 -1.38 17.02 -18.62
CA LYS A 142 -2.54 17.51 -19.38
C LYS A 142 -2.08 18.59 -20.35
N ILE A 143 -2.65 18.62 -21.54
CA ILE A 143 -2.43 19.71 -22.49
C ILE A 143 -3.34 20.87 -22.12
N GLY A 144 -2.74 22.04 -21.96
CA GLY A 144 -3.45 23.29 -21.71
C GLY A 144 -3.72 24.05 -22.99
N THR A 145 -3.43 25.35 -22.96
CA THR A 145 -3.59 26.22 -24.12
C THR A 145 -2.47 25.98 -25.14
N VAL A 146 -2.86 25.88 -26.41
CA VAL A 146 -1.92 25.86 -27.54
C VAL A 146 -1.92 27.24 -28.18
N THR A 147 -0.79 27.95 -28.09
CA THR A 147 -0.60 29.26 -28.71
C THR A 147 0.30 29.13 -29.92
N TYR A 148 -0.03 29.86 -31.00
CA TYR A 148 0.78 29.87 -32.20
C TYR A 148 1.66 31.12 -32.26
N LYS A 149 2.89 30.97 -32.72
CA LYS A 149 3.80 32.09 -33.04
C LYS A 149 4.22 32.02 -34.51
N PRO A 150 4.48 33.18 -35.15
CA PRO A 150 5.05 33.22 -36.49
C PRO A 150 6.36 32.44 -36.57
N ASP A 151 6.35 31.33 -37.31
CA ASP A 151 7.51 30.46 -37.51
C ASP A 151 7.31 29.60 -38.77
N MET A 152 8.39 29.24 -39.45
CA MET A 152 8.29 28.42 -40.67
C MET A 152 7.99 26.93 -40.39
N SER A 153 8.01 26.50 -39.13
CA SER A 153 7.70 25.13 -38.70
C SER A 153 6.32 25.01 -38.04
N ASP A 154 5.82 23.79 -37.89
CA ASP A 154 4.66 23.44 -37.05
C ASP A 154 5.09 22.75 -35.73
N GLN A 155 6.33 23.00 -35.32
CA GLN A 155 6.97 22.35 -34.19
C GLN A 155 6.70 23.11 -32.89
N VAL A 156 6.81 22.41 -31.77
CA VAL A 156 6.78 23.00 -30.43
C VAL A 156 8.07 23.81 -30.22
N LEU A 157 7.89 25.11 -30.00
CA LEU A 157 8.98 26.07 -29.79
C LEU A 157 9.26 26.27 -28.29
N GLU A 158 8.21 26.28 -27.46
CA GLU A 158 8.32 26.53 -26.02
C GLU A 158 7.24 25.74 -25.28
N LEU A 159 7.61 25.20 -24.13
CA LEU A 159 6.68 24.65 -23.15
C LEU A 159 6.43 25.67 -22.06
N ARG A 160 5.19 25.76 -21.58
CA ARG A 160 4.81 26.68 -20.51
C ARG A 160 4.05 25.98 -19.41
N TYR A 161 4.35 26.35 -18.17
CA TYR A 161 3.64 25.90 -16.98
C TYR A 161 3.29 27.11 -16.11
N LYS A 162 2.00 27.27 -15.78
CA LYS A 162 1.49 28.42 -15.02
C LYS A 162 1.95 29.76 -15.60
N GLY A 163 1.92 29.88 -16.93
CA GLY A 163 2.32 31.09 -17.67
C GLY A 163 3.83 31.34 -17.79
N LYS A 164 4.69 30.49 -17.22
CA LYS A 164 6.16 30.62 -17.32
C LYS A 164 6.73 29.59 -18.28
N GLY A 165 7.70 30.00 -19.08
CA GLY A 165 8.48 29.09 -19.94
C GLY A 165 9.25 28.07 -19.10
N ILE A 166 9.18 26.81 -19.49
CA ILE A 166 9.87 25.69 -18.84
C ILE A 166 10.75 24.96 -19.84
N LYS A 167 11.82 24.34 -19.33
CA LYS A 167 12.70 23.48 -20.12
C LYS A 167 12.28 22.01 -19.97
N PRO A 168 12.52 21.17 -20.99
CA PRO A 168 12.48 19.72 -20.82
C PRO A 168 13.38 19.24 -19.67
N GLY A 169 13.04 18.09 -19.09
CA GLY A 169 13.80 17.46 -18.00
C GLY A 169 13.50 17.99 -16.60
N ILE A 170 12.66 19.02 -16.47
CA ILE A 170 12.22 19.47 -15.14
C ILE A 170 11.20 18.49 -14.54
N MET A 171 11.19 18.39 -13.22
CA MET A 171 10.24 17.55 -12.49
C MET A 171 8.98 18.34 -12.15
N LEU A 172 7.84 17.95 -12.74
CA LEU A 172 6.53 18.54 -12.46
C LEU A 172 5.58 17.50 -11.88
N GLU A 173 4.61 17.96 -11.09
CA GLU A 173 3.56 17.09 -10.55
C GLU A 173 2.78 16.43 -11.69
N LYS A 174 2.57 15.12 -11.60
CA LYS A 174 1.69 14.37 -12.49
C LYS A 174 0.31 15.06 -12.50
N THR A 175 -0.34 15.05 -13.65
CA THR A 175 -1.58 15.79 -13.96
C THR A 175 -1.44 17.31 -14.10
N SER A 176 -0.22 17.86 -13.99
CA SER A 176 0.04 19.26 -14.32
C SER A 176 -0.34 19.58 -15.76
N THR A 177 -0.91 20.76 -15.95
CA THR A 177 -1.27 21.29 -17.27
C THR A 177 -0.07 22.01 -17.89
N ILE A 178 0.35 21.60 -19.08
CA ILE A 178 1.43 22.21 -19.86
C ILE A 178 0.82 22.87 -21.09
N ASP A 179 1.08 24.16 -21.23
CA ASP A 179 0.71 24.96 -22.40
C ASP A 179 1.80 24.82 -23.46
N LEU A 180 1.40 24.77 -24.73
CA LEU A 180 2.32 24.61 -25.86
C LEU A 180 2.39 25.90 -26.66
N VAL A 181 3.59 26.35 -26.97
CA VAL A 181 3.82 27.37 -28.01
C VAL A 181 4.34 26.66 -29.24
N VAL A 182 3.60 26.76 -30.34
CA VAL A 182 3.84 26.02 -31.58
C VAL A 182 4.07 27.02 -32.72
N GLY A 183 4.92 26.68 -33.68
CA GLY A 183 5.04 27.43 -34.92
C GLY A 183 3.76 27.40 -35.74
N ASP A 184 3.42 28.49 -36.42
CA ASP A 184 2.21 28.63 -37.23
C ASP A 184 2.35 28.13 -38.68
N ASN A 185 3.51 27.55 -39.02
CA ASN A 185 3.86 27.06 -40.36
C ASN A 185 3.70 28.14 -41.44
N GLY A 186 4.27 29.32 -41.19
CA GLY A 186 4.23 30.47 -42.09
C GLY A 186 2.85 31.12 -42.19
N GLY A 187 2.12 31.23 -41.08
CA GLY A 187 0.79 31.87 -41.01
C GLY A 187 -0.38 31.01 -41.49
N ARG A 188 -0.14 29.77 -41.96
CA ARG A 188 -1.19 28.88 -42.48
C ARG A 188 -2.25 28.53 -41.43
N LYS A 189 -1.90 28.51 -40.14
CA LYS A 189 -2.82 28.14 -39.05
C LYS A 189 -3.63 29.30 -38.46
N LEU A 190 -3.18 30.54 -38.61
CA LEU A 190 -3.97 31.72 -38.21
C LEU A 190 -5.21 31.90 -39.10
N ASN A 191 -5.10 31.54 -40.37
CA ASN A 191 -6.17 31.72 -41.36
C ASN A 191 -7.29 30.65 -41.28
N LEU A 192 -7.15 29.64 -40.43
CA LEU A 192 -8.10 28.51 -40.30
C LEU A 192 -9.09 28.68 -39.12
N SER A 193 -8.96 29.74 -38.32
CA SER A 193 -9.83 29.97 -37.14
C SER A 193 -10.98 30.94 -37.40
N THR A 194 -11.10 31.44 -38.64
CA THR A 194 -12.03 32.52 -39.02
C THR A 194 -13.18 32.08 -39.92
N GLU A 195 -13.34 30.80 -40.23
CA GLU A 195 -14.35 30.33 -41.22
C GLU A 195 -15.49 29.44 -40.71
N ASP A 196 -15.56 29.10 -39.42
CA ASP A 196 -16.72 28.37 -38.88
C ASP A 196 -17.45 29.23 -37.83
N GLN A 197 -18.41 30.03 -38.29
CA GLN A 197 -19.55 30.56 -37.52
C GLN A 197 -20.83 29.86 -37.97
#